data_AF-A0A660SC51-F1
#
_entry.id   AF-A0A660SC51-F1
#
_cell.length_a   1.000
_cell.length_b   1.000
_cell.length_c   1.000
_cell.angle_alpha   90.00
_cell.angle_beta   90.00
_cell.angle_gamma   90.00
#
_symmetry.space_group_name_H-M   'P 1'
#
loop_
_entity.id
_entity.type
_entity.pdbx_description
1 polymer ?
#
loop_
_entity_poly.entity_id
_entity_poly.type
_entity_poly.pdbx_seq_one_letter_code
_entity_poly.pdbx_strand_id
1 'polypeptide(L)'
;MNKVAASLRGVSHHWQSSGVTACRDVSLDLHSGSLHALVGENGAGKTTLGLILAGVLKPDSGILKLSSGEVNLKEKSKGLIQNTALIRQRNIWPEVLSVREAAVLGRSIRPGRIKDQLSLFNQTAEDWGLAGINPETRVSQMDTASLQRAEMIAALMFNPEVLILDEPSSAWEEGRGSEFFQLMDRLKDDGRAVLLITHRLEDVFSIADRVTVMRHGTVISRRDVSDTDYSTITREMFGEQPIYTPSVKKQRSSFTGKARLEALGLGVGDSGSNALEKVSFQLFPGEILGITGLREEGLSLLEDVISGNRRVDKGALVLDSKPVPSNAPGLRKAGLHYVPSDKTGRGA
;
A
#
# COMPACT_ATOMS: atom_id res chain seq x y z
N MET A 1 6.87 12.76 -29.24
CA MET A 1 5.77 12.47 -28.31
C MET A 1 5.60 10.96 -28.24
N ASN A 2 5.68 10.36 -27.06
CA ASN A 2 5.53 8.91 -26.90
C ASN A 2 4.10 8.46 -27.22
N LYS A 3 3.98 7.30 -27.87
CA LYS A 3 2.70 6.68 -28.24
C LYS A 3 1.87 6.41 -26.98
N VAL A 4 0.56 6.64 -27.04
CA VAL A 4 -0.38 6.29 -25.95
C VAL A 4 -0.51 4.76 -25.89
N ALA A 5 -0.12 4.15 -24.77
CA ALA A 5 -0.24 2.73 -24.51
C ALA A 5 -1.63 2.36 -23.99
N ALA A 6 -2.18 3.20 -23.11
CA ALA A 6 -3.55 3.06 -22.60
C ALA A 6 -4.20 4.42 -22.33
N SER A 7 -5.51 4.47 -22.46
CA SER A 7 -6.32 5.67 -22.34
C SER A 7 -7.66 5.36 -21.68
N LEU A 8 -7.94 6.01 -20.56
CA LEU A 8 -9.26 6.08 -19.95
C LEU A 8 -9.94 7.38 -20.39
N ARG A 9 -11.21 7.31 -20.78
CA ARG A 9 -12.02 8.48 -21.16
C ARG A 9 -13.37 8.44 -20.46
N GLY A 10 -13.63 9.50 -19.69
CA GLY A 10 -14.89 9.74 -18.99
C GLY A 10 -15.32 8.63 -18.05
N VAL A 11 -14.36 8.03 -17.34
CA VAL A 11 -14.60 6.87 -16.49
C VAL A 11 -15.25 7.28 -15.17
N SER A 12 -16.41 6.71 -14.88
CA SER A 12 -17.06 6.87 -13.59
C SER A 12 -17.34 5.51 -12.95
N HIS A 13 -17.22 5.45 -11.62
CA HIS A 13 -17.52 4.24 -10.86
C HIS A 13 -18.04 4.58 -9.45
N HIS A 14 -19.10 3.90 -9.07
CA HIS A 14 -19.81 4.04 -7.81
C HIS A 14 -19.93 2.69 -7.09
N TRP A 15 -19.42 2.65 -5.87
CA TRP A 15 -19.52 1.48 -5.00
C TRP A 15 -20.91 1.40 -4.40
N GLN A 16 -21.80 0.62 -5.01
CA GLN A 16 -23.18 0.45 -4.56
C GLN A 16 -23.30 0.02 -3.08
N SER A 17 -22.35 -0.80 -2.59
CA SER A 17 -22.35 -1.30 -1.21
C SER A 17 -22.07 -0.22 -0.17
N SER A 18 -21.32 0.82 -0.51
CA SER A 18 -20.95 1.90 0.41
C SER A 18 -21.59 3.25 0.08
N GLY A 19 -22.23 3.37 -1.10
CA GLY A 19 -22.74 4.64 -1.60
C GLY A 19 -21.65 5.63 -2.01
N VAL A 20 -20.39 5.19 -2.12
CA VAL A 20 -19.24 6.05 -2.43
C VAL A 20 -18.97 6.09 -3.93
N THR A 21 -18.99 7.29 -4.52
CA THR A 21 -18.47 7.50 -5.88
C THR A 21 -16.94 7.58 -5.83
N ALA A 22 -16.27 6.55 -6.33
CA ALA A 22 -14.82 6.47 -6.35
C ALA A 22 -14.20 7.20 -7.55
N CYS A 23 -14.87 7.19 -8.70
CA CYS A 23 -14.44 7.94 -9.89
C CYS A 23 -15.62 8.68 -10.49
N ARG A 24 -15.43 9.95 -10.88
CA ARG A 24 -16.41 10.80 -11.55
C ARG A 24 -15.73 11.45 -12.76
N ASP A 25 -16.09 10.99 -13.95
CA ASP A 25 -15.63 11.52 -15.24
C ASP A 25 -14.09 11.61 -15.35
N VAL A 26 -13.41 10.54 -14.93
CA VAL A 26 -11.95 10.49 -14.89
C VAL A 26 -11.40 10.11 -16.27
N SER A 27 -10.48 10.92 -16.77
CA SER A 27 -9.71 10.63 -17.99
C SER A 27 -8.21 10.62 -17.70
N LEU A 28 -7.49 9.64 -18.21
CA LEU A 28 -6.06 9.45 -17.99
C LEU A 28 -5.43 8.84 -19.24
N ASP A 29 -4.25 9.31 -19.61
CA ASP A 29 -3.43 8.73 -20.67
C ASP A 29 -2.13 8.21 -20.09
N LEU A 30 -1.77 7.00 -20.48
CA LEU A 30 -0.50 6.37 -20.18
C LEU A 30 0.28 6.22 -21.47
N HIS A 31 1.54 6.63 -21.45
CA HIS A 31 2.41 6.65 -22.62
C HIS A 31 3.43 5.53 -22.53
N SER A 32 3.69 4.86 -23.66
CA SER A 32 4.78 3.90 -23.80
C SER A 32 6.12 4.55 -23.44
N GLY A 33 6.98 3.81 -22.75
CA GLY A 33 8.29 4.25 -22.29
C GLY A 33 8.21 5.44 -21.33
N SER A 34 7.17 5.48 -20.49
CA SER A 34 6.99 6.53 -19.50
C SER A 34 6.39 5.99 -18.21
N LEU A 35 6.83 6.55 -17.09
CA LEU A 35 6.26 6.33 -15.77
C LEU A 35 5.35 7.50 -15.40
N HIS A 36 4.08 7.18 -15.19
CA HIS A 36 3.04 8.10 -14.78
C HIS A 36 2.68 7.84 -13.31
N ALA A 37 2.85 8.84 -12.46
CA ALA A 37 2.42 8.81 -11.08
C ALA A 37 0.94 9.24 -10.93
N LEU A 38 0.15 8.46 -10.21
CA LEU A 38 -1.21 8.81 -9.81
C LEU A 38 -1.23 9.03 -8.30
N VAL A 39 -1.39 10.29 -7.90
CA VAL A 39 -1.31 10.71 -6.50
C VAL A 39 -2.62 11.32 -6.01
N GLY A 40 -2.78 11.40 -4.70
CA GLY A 40 -4.02 11.87 -4.07
C GLY A 40 -4.18 11.29 -2.66
N GLU A 41 -5.06 11.88 -1.88
CA GLU A 41 -5.42 11.36 -0.56
C GLU A 41 -5.95 9.92 -0.60
N ASN A 42 -5.97 9.27 0.57
CA ASN A 42 -6.66 8.01 0.74
C ASN A 42 -8.16 8.18 0.43
N GLY A 43 -8.71 7.31 -0.42
CA GLY A 43 -10.09 7.44 -0.90
C GLY A 43 -10.27 8.36 -2.10
N ALA A 44 -9.20 8.91 -2.69
CA ALA A 44 -9.29 9.76 -3.89
C ALA A 44 -9.75 9.02 -5.17
N GLY A 45 -9.81 7.68 -5.17
CA GLY A 45 -10.22 6.86 -6.34
C GLY A 45 -9.06 6.19 -7.09
N LYS A 46 -7.81 6.34 -6.62
CA LYS A 46 -6.60 5.88 -7.31
C LYS A 46 -6.59 4.36 -7.57
N THR A 47 -6.73 3.56 -6.51
CA THR A 47 -6.82 2.09 -6.60
C THR A 47 -8.01 1.64 -7.46
N THR A 48 -9.16 2.32 -7.38
CA THR A 48 -10.32 2.03 -8.24
C THR A 48 -9.97 2.21 -9.71
N LEU A 49 -9.27 3.29 -10.06
CA LEU A 49 -8.80 3.53 -11.42
C LEU A 49 -7.81 2.46 -11.88
N GLY A 50 -6.88 2.06 -11.01
CA GLY A 50 -5.94 0.96 -11.28
C GLY A 50 -6.64 -0.37 -11.55
N LEU A 51 -7.67 -0.71 -10.75
CA LEU A 51 -8.46 -1.92 -10.95
C LEU A 51 -9.25 -1.89 -12.28
N ILE A 52 -9.77 -0.73 -12.68
CA ILE A 52 -10.47 -0.57 -13.97
C ILE A 52 -9.48 -0.74 -15.12
N LEU A 53 -8.32 -0.09 -15.03
CA LEU A 53 -7.28 -0.17 -16.05
C LEU A 53 -6.74 -1.59 -16.23
N ALA A 54 -6.62 -2.37 -15.15
CA ALA A 54 -6.24 -3.78 -15.17
C ALA A 54 -7.36 -4.71 -15.68
N GLY A 55 -8.58 -4.20 -15.84
CA GLY A 55 -9.76 -5.00 -16.16
C GLY A 55 -10.24 -5.89 -15.02
N VAL A 56 -9.86 -5.61 -13.76
CA VAL A 56 -10.39 -6.31 -12.59
C VAL A 56 -11.78 -5.76 -12.22
N LEU A 57 -12.00 -4.47 -12.46
CA LEU A 57 -13.22 -3.76 -12.10
C LEU A 57 -13.89 -3.16 -13.34
N LYS A 58 -15.20 -3.33 -13.44
CA LYS A 58 -16.01 -2.69 -14.48
C LYS A 58 -16.44 -1.29 -14.04
N PRO A 59 -16.21 -0.24 -14.85
CA PRO A 59 -16.75 1.09 -14.57
C PRO A 59 -18.24 1.16 -14.92
N ASP A 60 -18.95 2.12 -14.32
CA ASP A 60 -20.36 2.37 -14.64
C ASP A 60 -20.52 3.09 -15.98
N SER A 61 -19.54 3.90 -16.35
CA SER A 61 -19.47 4.62 -17.62
C SER A 61 -18.02 4.91 -18.03
N GLY A 62 -17.84 5.32 -19.28
CA GLY A 62 -16.53 5.60 -19.88
C GLY A 62 -15.99 4.44 -20.69
N ILE A 63 -14.84 4.68 -21.32
CA ILE A 63 -14.17 3.71 -22.20
C ILE A 63 -12.70 3.56 -21.83
N LEU A 64 -12.19 2.34 -21.99
CA LEU A 64 -10.77 2.01 -21.93
C LEU A 64 -10.29 1.68 -23.34
N LYS A 65 -9.19 2.30 -23.76
CA LYS A 65 -8.48 2.00 -24.99
C LYS A 65 -7.07 1.56 -24.66
N LEU A 66 -6.61 0.50 -25.32
CA LEU A 66 -5.21 0.10 -25.35
C LEU A 66 -4.64 0.36 -26.74
N SER A 67 -3.34 0.14 -26.90
CA SER A 67 -2.69 0.23 -28.22
C SER A 67 -3.30 -0.73 -29.26
N SER A 68 -3.90 -1.83 -28.80
CA SER A 68 -4.59 -2.86 -29.61
C SER A 68 -6.03 -2.51 -29.96
N GLY A 69 -6.60 -1.43 -29.41
CA GLY A 69 -7.96 -0.98 -29.69
C GLY A 69 -8.80 -0.71 -28.44
N GLU A 70 -10.09 -0.48 -28.64
CA GLU A 70 -11.04 -0.28 -27.54
C GLU A 70 -11.31 -1.60 -26.80
N VAL A 71 -11.20 -1.57 -25.48
CA VAL A 71 -11.48 -2.73 -24.63
C VAL A 71 -12.95 -2.72 -24.29
N ASN A 72 -13.66 -3.77 -24.70
CA ASN A 72 -15.05 -3.95 -24.33
C ASN A 72 -15.16 -4.36 -22.85
N LEU A 73 -15.44 -3.38 -21.99
CA LEU A 73 -15.68 -3.58 -20.56
C LEU A 73 -17.11 -4.11 -20.25
N LYS A 74 -17.94 -4.38 -21.26
CA LYS A 74 -19.35 -4.77 -21.07
C LYS A 74 -19.51 -6.22 -20.58
N GLU A 75 -18.64 -7.12 -21.02
CA GLU A 75 -18.54 -8.46 -20.44
C GLU A 75 -17.68 -8.39 -19.18
N LYS A 76 -18.07 -9.10 -18.10
CA LYS A 76 -17.16 -9.33 -16.97
C LYS A 76 -15.87 -9.86 -17.57
N SER A 77 -14.83 -9.05 -17.60
CA SER A 77 -13.49 -9.47 -17.99
C SER A 77 -13.18 -10.71 -17.16
N LYS A 78 -13.06 -11.86 -17.83
CA LYS A 78 -12.80 -13.17 -17.20
C LYS A 78 -11.34 -13.24 -16.69
N GLY A 79 -10.85 -12.18 -16.05
CA GLY A 79 -9.47 -12.00 -15.65
C GLY A 79 -8.89 -10.65 -16.08
N LEU A 80 -7.59 -10.49 -15.84
CA LEU A 80 -6.81 -9.33 -16.25
C LEU A 80 -6.89 -9.13 -17.77
N ILE A 81 -6.88 -7.87 -18.21
CA ILE A 81 -6.66 -7.54 -19.61
C ILE A 81 -5.27 -8.05 -19.99
N GLN A 82 -5.18 -8.84 -21.08
CA GLN A 82 -3.96 -9.57 -21.44
C GLN A 82 -2.70 -8.69 -21.51
N ASN A 83 -2.83 -7.44 -21.95
CA ASN A 83 -1.69 -6.53 -22.13
C ASN A 83 -1.43 -5.63 -20.92
N THR A 84 -2.07 -5.92 -19.78
CA THR A 84 -1.88 -5.18 -18.53
C THR A 84 -1.47 -6.11 -17.41
N ALA A 85 -0.71 -5.59 -16.44
CA ALA A 85 -0.43 -6.28 -15.19
C ALA A 85 -0.64 -5.35 -14.01
N LEU A 86 -1.16 -5.88 -12.90
CA LEU A 86 -1.44 -5.14 -11.68
C LEU A 86 -0.76 -5.82 -10.50
N ILE A 87 0.09 -5.07 -9.81
CA ILE A 87 0.63 -5.41 -8.48
C ILE A 87 -0.11 -4.55 -7.48
N ARG A 88 -0.71 -5.17 -6.47
CA ARG A 88 -1.60 -4.48 -5.52
C ARG A 88 -0.89 -4.24 -4.19
N GLN A 89 -1.31 -3.21 -3.47
CA GLN A 89 -0.78 -2.86 -2.15
C GLN A 89 -0.77 -4.05 -1.18
N ARG A 90 -1.80 -4.90 -1.27
CA ARG A 90 -1.89 -6.16 -0.53
C ARG A 90 -1.94 -7.32 -1.50
N ASN A 91 -1.02 -8.27 -1.33
CA ASN A 91 -1.03 -9.54 -2.02
C ASN A 91 -2.37 -10.28 -1.80
N ILE A 92 -2.86 -10.97 -2.84
CA ILE A 92 -4.06 -11.85 -2.77
C ILE A 92 -3.73 -13.29 -3.13
N TRP A 93 -2.45 -13.62 -3.26
CA TRP A 93 -2.07 -14.97 -3.60
C TRP A 93 -2.46 -15.88 -2.42
N PRO A 94 -3.17 -16.99 -2.68
CA PRO A 94 -3.51 -17.92 -1.62
C PRO A 94 -2.24 -18.49 -0.98
N GLU A 95 -2.16 -18.39 0.34
CA GLU A 95 -1.01 -18.81 1.15
C GLU A 95 -0.60 -20.29 0.98
N VAL A 96 -1.56 -21.11 0.56
CA VAL A 96 -1.38 -22.56 0.34
C VAL A 96 -0.66 -22.91 -0.96
N LEU A 97 -0.64 -21.98 -1.92
CA LEU A 97 -0.02 -22.21 -3.23
C LEU A 97 1.48 -21.98 -3.18
N SER A 98 2.19 -22.64 -4.09
CA SER A 98 3.55 -22.26 -4.45
C SER A 98 3.57 -20.94 -5.23
N VAL A 99 4.71 -20.24 -5.22
CA VAL A 99 4.94 -19.04 -6.02
C VAL A 99 4.62 -19.29 -7.50
N ARG A 100 5.04 -20.42 -8.05
CA ARG A 100 4.75 -20.82 -9.44
C ARG A 100 3.26 -20.89 -9.72
N GLU A 101 2.50 -21.57 -8.85
CA GLU A 101 1.05 -21.73 -9.02
C GLU A 101 0.32 -20.39 -8.86
N ALA A 102 0.77 -19.56 -7.93
CA ALA A 102 0.20 -18.24 -7.70
C ALA A 102 0.51 -17.26 -8.84
N ALA A 103 1.71 -17.31 -9.42
CA ALA A 103 2.16 -16.43 -10.51
C ALA A 103 1.30 -16.53 -11.77
N VAL A 104 0.62 -17.66 -11.95
CA VAL A 104 -0.22 -17.94 -13.12
C VAL A 104 -1.72 -17.90 -12.81
N LEU A 105 -2.09 -17.62 -11.56
CA LEU A 105 -3.47 -17.58 -11.10
C LEU A 105 -4.28 -16.53 -11.87
N GLY A 106 -5.48 -16.90 -12.32
CA GLY A 106 -6.38 -15.98 -13.04
C GLY A 106 -5.93 -15.64 -14.47
N ARG A 107 -4.86 -16.27 -14.98
CA ARG A 107 -4.42 -16.16 -16.37
C ARG A 107 -4.78 -17.43 -17.14
N SER A 108 -5.26 -17.29 -18.37
CA SER A 108 -5.59 -18.42 -19.23
C SER A 108 -4.32 -19.08 -19.78
N ILE A 109 -3.68 -19.94 -18.98
CA ILE A 109 -2.62 -20.81 -19.49
C ILE A 109 -3.27 -22.06 -20.08
N ARG A 110 -2.90 -22.42 -21.32
CA ARG A 110 -3.37 -23.66 -21.94
C ARG A 110 -2.88 -24.86 -21.11
N PRO A 111 -3.74 -25.83 -20.74
CA PRO A 111 -3.35 -27.03 -20.01
C PRO A 111 -2.22 -27.79 -20.74
N GLY A 112 -1.19 -28.25 -20.00
CA GLY A 112 -0.09 -29.06 -20.53
C GLY A 112 1.30 -28.39 -20.59
N ARG A 113 1.42 -27.12 -20.16
CA ARG A 113 2.65 -26.31 -20.22
C ARG A 113 3.31 -26.05 -18.84
N ILE A 114 3.28 -27.02 -17.93
CA ILE A 114 3.82 -26.83 -16.56
C ILE A 114 5.34 -26.61 -16.58
N LYS A 115 6.09 -27.32 -17.43
CA LYS A 115 7.53 -27.06 -17.62
C LYS A 115 7.77 -25.65 -18.15
N ASP A 116 6.91 -25.17 -19.04
CA ASP A 116 6.99 -23.83 -19.61
C ASP A 116 6.76 -22.74 -18.55
N GLN A 117 5.99 -23.01 -17.48
CA GLN A 117 5.76 -22.04 -16.40
C GLN A 117 7.02 -21.80 -15.56
N LEU A 118 7.72 -22.89 -15.18
CA LEU A 118 8.94 -22.80 -14.39
C LEU A 118 10.05 -22.11 -15.19
N SER A 119 10.23 -22.52 -16.45
CA SER A 119 11.22 -21.90 -17.32
C SER A 119 10.89 -20.43 -17.59
N LEU A 120 9.62 -20.10 -17.84
CA LEU A 120 9.19 -18.71 -18.07
C LEU A 120 9.40 -17.84 -16.83
N PHE A 121 9.09 -18.35 -15.63
CA PHE A 121 9.30 -17.63 -14.38
C PHE A 121 10.80 -17.34 -14.18
N ASN A 122 11.65 -18.35 -14.29
CA ASN A 122 13.10 -18.20 -14.10
C ASN A 122 13.72 -17.29 -15.17
N GLN A 123 13.33 -17.45 -16.44
CA GLN A 123 13.79 -16.58 -17.52
C GLN A 123 13.37 -15.12 -17.28
N THR A 124 12.12 -14.89 -16.90
CA THR A 124 11.63 -13.54 -16.56
C THR A 124 12.41 -12.96 -15.37
N ALA A 125 12.70 -13.78 -14.37
CA ALA A 125 13.48 -13.36 -13.21
C ALA A 125 14.91 -12.96 -13.62
N GLU A 126 15.55 -13.69 -14.52
CA GLU A 126 16.87 -13.35 -15.05
C GLU A 126 16.84 -12.09 -15.91
N ASP A 127 15.95 -12.03 -16.90
CA ASP A 127 15.82 -10.91 -17.85
C ASP A 127 15.64 -9.56 -17.12
N TRP A 128 14.88 -9.56 -16.03
CA TRP A 128 14.56 -8.37 -15.26
C TRP A 128 15.41 -8.19 -14.00
N GLY A 129 16.43 -9.03 -13.77
CA GLY A 129 17.31 -8.92 -12.60
C GLY A 129 16.58 -9.11 -11.27
N LEU A 130 15.59 -9.99 -11.24
CA LEU A 130 14.75 -10.35 -10.10
C LEU A 130 15.01 -11.79 -9.62
N ALA A 131 16.19 -12.34 -9.95
CA ALA A 131 16.59 -13.69 -9.55
C ALA A 131 16.62 -13.88 -8.02
N GLY A 132 16.70 -15.14 -7.58
CA GLY A 132 16.79 -15.49 -6.15
C GLY A 132 15.46 -15.88 -5.50
N ILE A 133 14.36 -15.88 -6.25
CA ILE A 133 13.08 -16.45 -5.79
C ILE A 133 13.00 -17.93 -6.20
N ASN A 134 12.81 -18.82 -5.23
CA ASN A 134 12.48 -20.21 -5.52
C ASN A 134 10.98 -20.35 -5.84
N PRO A 135 10.60 -20.69 -7.08
CA PRO A 135 9.19 -20.76 -7.50
C PRO A 135 8.40 -21.90 -6.85
N GLU A 136 9.05 -22.88 -6.22
CA GLU A 136 8.38 -23.96 -5.50
C GLU A 136 8.12 -23.62 -4.00
N THR A 137 8.65 -22.49 -3.50
CA THR A 137 8.35 -22.01 -2.14
C THR A 137 6.88 -21.67 -2.01
N ARG A 138 6.27 -21.99 -0.86
CA ARG A 138 4.87 -21.60 -0.58
C ARG A 138 4.77 -20.11 -0.30
N VAL A 139 3.68 -19.49 -0.75
CA VAL A 139 3.40 -18.06 -0.51
C VAL A 139 3.43 -17.74 0.99
N SER A 140 2.89 -18.62 1.84
CA SER A 140 2.93 -18.49 3.32
C SER A 140 4.34 -18.44 3.94
N GLN A 141 5.36 -18.86 3.20
CA GLN A 141 6.74 -18.93 3.69
C GLN A 141 7.60 -17.75 3.22
N MET A 142 7.04 -16.85 2.42
CA MET A 142 7.76 -15.71 1.89
C MET A 142 7.72 -14.53 2.86
N ASP A 143 8.85 -13.86 3.04
CA ASP A 143 8.84 -12.50 3.56
C ASP A 143 8.22 -11.53 2.53
N THR A 144 7.88 -10.33 2.99
CA THR A 144 7.20 -9.32 2.17
C THR A 144 8.03 -8.91 0.94
N ALA A 145 9.35 -8.79 1.08
CA ALA A 145 10.25 -8.39 0.00
C ALA A 145 10.29 -9.43 -1.13
N SER A 146 10.47 -10.69 -0.75
CA SER A 146 10.53 -11.83 -1.65
C SER A 146 9.19 -12.05 -2.32
N LEU A 147 8.07 -11.90 -1.59
CA LEU A 147 6.73 -12.01 -2.15
C LEU A 147 6.48 -10.93 -3.21
N GLN A 148 6.87 -9.68 -2.94
CA GLN A 148 6.69 -8.59 -3.89
C GLN A 148 7.60 -8.72 -5.12
N ARG A 149 8.83 -9.21 -4.95
CA ARG A 149 9.73 -9.58 -6.07
C ARG A 149 9.09 -10.68 -6.91
N ALA A 150 8.49 -11.70 -6.29
CA ALA A 150 7.76 -12.75 -6.98
C ALA A 150 6.53 -12.23 -7.75
N GLU A 151 5.76 -11.32 -7.17
CA GLU A 151 4.64 -10.65 -7.84
C GLU A 151 5.10 -9.85 -9.06
N MET A 152 6.26 -9.19 -8.97
CA MET A 152 6.86 -8.48 -10.10
C MET A 152 7.24 -9.44 -11.22
N ILE A 153 7.90 -10.55 -10.91
CA ILE A 153 8.22 -11.59 -11.91
C ILE A 153 6.92 -12.07 -12.57
N ALA A 154 5.93 -12.45 -11.77
CA ALA A 154 4.63 -12.92 -12.25
C ALA A 154 3.87 -11.90 -13.12
N ALA A 155 4.01 -10.61 -12.80
CA ALA A 155 3.46 -9.52 -13.61
C ALA A 155 4.09 -9.49 -15.00
N LEU A 156 5.43 -9.59 -15.06
CA LEU A 156 6.25 -9.45 -16.26
C LEU A 156 6.27 -10.69 -17.15
N MET A 157 5.98 -11.89 -16.62
CA MET A 157 5.96 -13.17 -17.37
C MET A 157 5.12 -13.15 -18.65
N PHE A 158 4.13 -12.27 -18.73
CA PHE A 158 3.19 -12.21 -19.86
C PHE A 158 3.34 -10.94 -20.68
N ASN A 159 4.50 -10.28 -20.57
CA ASN A 159 4.89 -9.15 -21.39
C ASN A 159 3.83 -8.01 -21.44
N PRO A 160 3.45 -7.43 -20.30
CA PRO A 160 2.43 -6.38 -20.27
C PRO A 160 2.91 -5.10 -20.99
N GLU A 161 2.05 -4.48 -21.80
CA GLU A 161 2.27 -3.14 -22.34
C GLU A 161 2.13 -2.06 -21.26
N VAL A 162 1.27 -2.33 -20.26
CA VAL A 162 1.00 -1.44 -19.13
C VAL A 162 1.20 -2.18 -17.82
N LEU A 163 2.14 -1.72 -17.01
CA LEU A 163 2.34 -2.20 -15.64
C LEU A 163 1.72 -1.20 -14.65
N ILE A 164 0.91 -1.69 -13.73
CA ILE A 164 0.25 -0.89 -12.71
C ILE A 164 0.77 -1.33 -11.34
N LEU A 165 1.34 -0.40 -10.60
CA LEU A 165 1.89 -0.60 -9.27
C LEU A 165 1.03 0.20 -8.30
N ASP A 166 0.21 -0.49 -7.50
CA ASP A 166 -0.65 0.14 -6.51
C ASP A 166 -0.01 0.13 -5.13
N GLU A 167 0.54 1.29 -4.72
CA GLU A 167 1.24 1.49 -3.44
C GLU A 167 2.25 0.35 -3.16
N PRO A 168 3.27 0.17 -4.04
CA PRO A 168 4.26 -0.88 -3.85
C PRO A 168 4.90 -0.76 -2.45
N SER A 169 4.94 -1.88 -1.72
CA SER A 169 5.29 -1.90 -0.29
C SER A 169 6.71 -1.43 0.02
N SER A 170 6.92 -1.10 1.29
CA SER A 170 8.20 -0.70 1.89
C SER A 170 9.28 -1.77 1.89
N ALA A 171 9.00 -2.99 1.45
CA ALA A 171 10.01 -4.03 1.34
C ALA A 171 11.08 -3.73 0.27
N TRP A 172 10.87 -2.72 -0.58
CA TRP A 172 11.90 -2.12 -1.45
C TRP A 172 12.64 -0.93 -0.79
N GLU A 173 12.27 -0.53 0.45
CA GLU A 173 12.80 0.62 1.17
C GLU A 173 14.00 0.28 2.07
N GLU A 174 14.02 -0.91 2.70
CA GLU A 174 15.11 -1.33 3.59
C GLU A 174 16.34 -1.80 2.80
N GLY A 175 17.09 -0.83 2.30
CA GLY A 175 18.31 -1.06 1.53
C GLY A 175 18.39 -0.25 0.24
N ARG A 176 17.96 1.02 0.26
CA ARG A 176 18.19 2.02 -0.80
C ARG A 176 17.94 1.52 -2.23
N GLY A 177 16.66 1.44 -2.63
CA GLY A 177 16.08 2.02 -3.86
C GLY A 177 16.67 1.74 -5.26
N SER A 178 17.92 1.31 -5.43
CA SER A 178 18.54 1.24 -6.76
C SER A 178 17.92 0.16 -7.61
N GLU A 179 17.60 -1.01 -7.05
CA GLU A 179 17.03 -2.11 -7.84
C GLU A 179 15.63 -1.78 -8.37
N PHE A 180 14.78 -1.19 -7.52
CA PHE A 180 13.44 -0.77 -7.94
C PHE A 180 13.51 0.34 -8.98
N PHE A 181 14.30 1.40 -8.74
CA PHE A 181 14.43 2.50 -9.68
C PHE A 181 15.08 2.05 -11.00
N GLN A 182 16.13 1.23 -10.95
CA GLN A 182 16.74 0.63 -12.15
C GLN A 182 15.78 -0.28 -12.89
N LEU A 183 14.90 -1.01 -12.18
CA LEU A 183 13.85 -1.79 -12.83
C LEU A 183 12.85 -0.87 -13.52
N MET A 184 12.39 0.20 -12.86
CA MET A 184 11.46 1.17 -13.46
C MET A 184 12.07 1.82 -14.71
N ASP A 185 13.33 2.22 -14.65
CA ASP A 185 14.06 2.76 -15.81
C ASP A 185 14.18 1.73 -16.93
N ARG A 186 14.56 0.49 -16.63
CA ARG A 186 14.60 -0.60 -17.63
C ARG A 186 13.23 -0.87 -18.26
N LEU A 187 12.14 -0.83 -17.49
CA LEU A 187 10.79 -1.01 -18.01
C LEU A 187 10.40 0.14 -18.96
N LYS A 188 10.80 1.38 -18.64
CA LYS A 188 10.62 2.54 -19.52
C LYS A 188 11.44 2.40 -20.80
N ASP A 189 12.71 2.01 -20.69
CA ASP A 189 13.61 1.81 -21.83
C ASP A 189 13.12 0.70 -22.78
N ASP A 190 12.50 -0.34 -22.23
CA ASP A 190 11.81 -1.41 -22.98
C ASP A 190 10.47 -0.95 -23.61
N GLY A 191 10.09 0.33 -23.44
CA GLY A 191 8.92 0.93 -24.07
C GLY A 191 7.60 0.65 -23.34
N ARG A 192 7.63 0.09 -22.12
CA ARG A 192 6.41 -0.16 -21.33
C ARG A 192 5.87 1.13 -20.73
N ALA A 193 4.55 1.20 -20.57
CA ALA A 193 3.94 2.24 -19.77
C ALA A 193 3.83 1.76 -18.32
N VAL A 194 4.27 2.59 -17.37
CA VAL A 194 4.17 2.27 -15.94
C VAL A 194 3.23 3.26 -15.27
N LEU A 195 2.19 2.77 -14.60
CA LEU A 195 1.34 3.56 -13.72
C LEU A 195 1.75 3.27 -12.27
N LEU A 196 2.32 4.26 -11.59
CA LEU A 196 2.63 4.19 -10.17
C LEU A 196 1.55 4.91 -9.37
N ILE A 197 0.75 4.18 -8.62
CA ILE A 197 -0.17 4.77 -7.64
C ILE A 197 0.57 4.87 -6.32
N THR A 198 0.72 6.08 -5.80
CA THR A 198 1.42 6.33 -4.54
C THR A 198 0.89 7.60 -3.88
N HIS A 199 1.06 7.71 -2.58
CA HIS A 199 0.92 8.96 -1.83
C HIS A 199 2.28 9.54 -1.40
N ARG A 200 3.38 8.86 -1.72
CA ARG A 200 4.76 9.26 -1.42
C ARG A 200 5.31 10.09 -2.57
N LEU A 201 5.44 11.39 -2.35
CA LEU A 201 5.88 12.31 -3.39
C LEU A 201 7.38 12.18 -3.68
N GLU A 202 8.17 11.67 -2.73
CA GLU A 202 9.60 11.41 -2.92
C GLU A 202 9.83 10.45 -4.09
N ASP A 203 9.02 9.39 -4.20
CA ASP A 203 9.08 8.43 -5.30
C ASP A 203 8.71 9.10 -6.63
N VAL A 204 7.68 9.96 -6.61
CA VAL A 204 7.20 10.68 -7.80
C VAL A 204 8.31 11.56 -8.39
N PHE A 205 8.93 12.40 -7.57
CA PHE A 205 10.00 13.29 -8.04
C PHE A 205 11.30 12.56 -8.38
N SER A 206 11.45 11.30 -7.96
CA SER A 206 12.64 10.50 -8.25
C SER A 206 12.57 9.78 -9.60
N ILE A 207 11.39 9.28 -10.02
CA ILE A 207 11.29 8.39 -11.20
C ILE A 207 10.13 8.67 -12.17
N ALA A 208 9.13 9.45 -11.78
CA ALA A 208 7.99 9.69 -12.65
C ALA A 208 8.31 10.79 -13.67
N ASP A 209 7.85 10.58 -14.91
CA ASP A 209 7.91 11.62 -15.94
C ASP A 209 6.68 12.54 -15.85
N ARG A 210 5.54 11.98 -15.44
CA ARG A 210 4.25 12.67 -15.37
C ARG A 210 3.55 12.36 -14.06
N VAL A 211 2.74 13.30 -13.59
CA VAL A 211 1.92 13.14 -12.39
C VAL A 211 0.48 13.61 -12.65
N THR A 212 -0.48 12.79 -12.24
CA THR A 212 -1.90 13.17 -12.16
C THR A 212 -2.31 13.20 -10.70
N VAL A 213 -2.87 14.33 -10.27
CA VAL A 213 -3.43 14.47 -8.92
C VAL A 213 -4.92 14.18 -8.96
N MET A 214 -5.36 13.22 -8.15
CA MET A 214 -6.77 12.91 -7.91
C MET A 214 -7.21 13.38 -6.53
N ARG A 215 -8.44 13.90 -6.43
CA ARG A 215 -9.09 14.22 -5.17
C ARG A 215 -10.60 14.02 -5.30
N HIS A 216 -11.20 13.41 -4.28
CA HIS A 216 -12.64 13.10 -4.24
C HIS A 216 -13.21 12.47 -5.53
N GLY A 217 -12.45 11.54 -6.12
CA GLY A 217 -12.85 10.82 -7.34
C GLY A 217 -12.76 11.62 -8.64
N THR A 218 -12.14 12.80 -8.62
CA THR A 218 -11.94 13.66 -9.80
C THR A 218 -10.47 13.94 -10.04
N VAL A 219 -10.10 14.26 -11.28
CA VAL A 219 -8.74 14.73 -11.61
C VAL A 219 -8.63 16.22 -11.33
N ILE A 220 -7.69 16.60 -10.48
CA ILE A 220 -7.39 17.99 -10.12
C ILE A 220 -6.39 18.60 -11.10
N SER A 221 -5.34 17.85 -11.44
CA SER A 221 -4.29 18.33 -12.33
C SER A 221 -3.61 17.16 -13.06
N ARG A 222 -2.97 17.49 -14.19
CA ARG A 222 -2.06 16.62 -14.94
C ARG A 222 -0.84 17.46 -15.27
N ARG A 223 0.34 17.00 -14.89
CA ARG A 223 1.59 17.77 -15.01
C ARG A 223 2.71 16.85 -15.46
N ASP A 224 3.65 17.41 -16.19
CA ASP A 224 4.97 16.80 -16.33
C ASP A 224 5.75 17.09 -15.04
N VAL A 225 6.48 16.11 -14.53
CA VAL A 225 7.16 16.24 -13.22
C VAL A 225 8.23 17.34 -13.25
N SER A 226 8.82 17.59 -14.43
CA SER A 226 9.75 18.71 -14.67
C SER A 226 9.14 20.09 -14.45
N ASP A 227 7.81 20.21 -14.54
CA ASP A 227 7.09 21.49 -14.58
C ASP A 227 6.32 21.76 -13.28
N THR A 228 6.63 21.03 -12.22
CA THR A 228 5.96 21.12 -10.92
C THR A 228 6.94 20.90 -9.77
N ASP A 229 6.50 21.21 -8.56
CA ASP A 229 7.26 20.98 -7.34
C ASP A 229 6.43 20.26 -6.27
N TYR A 230 7.13 19.79 -5.23
CA TYR A 230 6.54 19.07 -4.11
C TYR A 230 5.39 19.85 -3.45
N SER A 231 5.57 21.17 -3.28
CA SER A 231 4.59 22.03 -2.62
C SER A 231 3.28 22.14 -3.40
N THR A 232 3.39 22.17 -4.72
CA THR A 232 2.27 22.30 -5.65
C THR A 232 1.44 21.02 -5.68
N ILE A 233 2.10 19.87 -5.82
CA ILE A 233 1.41 18.58 -5.79
C ILE A 233 0.74 18.35 -4.41
N THR A 234 1.43 18.67 -3.31
CA THR A 234 0.87 18.60 -1.96
C THR A 234 -0.40 19.43 -1.82
N ARG A 235 -0.37 20.70 -2.26
CA ARG A 235 -1.53 21.60 -2.22
C ARG A 235 -2.69 21.09 -3.08
N GLU A 236 -2.40 20.47 -4.22
CA GLU A 236 -3.45 19.88 -5.07
C GLU A 236 -4.07 18.63 -4.42
N MET A 237 -3.26 17.80 -3.77
CA MET A 237 -3.70 16.58 -3.07
C MET A 237 -4.61 16.90 -1.87
N PHE A 238 -4.17 17.81 -0.99
CA PHE A 238 -4.84 18.08 0.29
C PHE A 238 -5.73 19.35 0.28
N GLY A 239 -5.64 20.17 -0.78
CA GLY A 239 -6.29 21.48 -0.87
C GLY A 239 -5.50 22.58 -0.18
N GLU A 240 -6.10 23.78 -0.11
CA GLU A 240 -5.59 24.90 0.70
C GLU A 240 -5.83 24.61 2.20
N GLN A 241 -5.27 23.51 2.70
CA GLN A 241 -5.00 23.38 4.11
C GLN A 241 -3.74 24.21 4.39
N PRO A 242 -3.70 25.00 5.48
CA PRO A 242 -2.53 25.79 5.78
C PRO A 242 -1.32 24.85 5.83
N ILE A 243 -0.28 25.16 5.06
CA ILE A 243 1.04 24.54 5.24
C ILE A 243 1.25 24.56 6.75
N TYR A 244 1.38 23.37 7.35
CA TYR A 244 1.65 23.22 8.77
C TYR A 244 3.08 23.72 8.99
N THR A 245 3.28 25.03 8.87
CA THR A 245 4.40 25.71 9.49
C THR A 245 4.19 25.44 10.97
N PRO A 246 5.14 24.81 11.67
CA PRO A 246 5.02 24.54 13.10
C PRO A 246 5.08 25.88 13.83
N SER A 247 3.97 26.58 13.84
CA SER A 247 3.68 27.78 14.59
C SER A 247 2.33 27.66 15.27
N VAL A 248 1.91 26.41 15.56
CA VAL A 248 1.05 26.19 16.72
C VAL A 248 1.92 26.55 17.91
N LYS A 249 1.76 27.77 18.44
CA LYS A 249 2.07 28.04 19.84
C LYS A 249 1.25 27.02 20.62
N LYS A 250 1.81 25.83 20.89
CA LYS A 250 1.23 24.89 21.85
C LYS A 250 1.08 25.70 23.13
N GLN A 251 -0.15 26.07 23.48
CA GLN A 251 -0.45 26.31 24.87
C GLN A 251 -0.06 25.00 25.54
N ARG A 252 1.06 25.00 26.25
CA ARG A 252 1.37 23.94 27.20
C ARG A 252 0.30 24.05 28.27
N SER A 253 -0.86 23.46 28.04
CA SER A 253 -1.78 23.16 29.12
C SER A 253 -1.05 22.18 30.00
N SER A 254 -0.60 22.64 31.17
CA SER A 254 -0.21 21.71 32.24
C SER A 254 -1.44 20.88 32.54
N PHE A 255 -1.40 19.59 32.20
CA PHE A 255 -2.49 18.69 32.58
C PHE A 255 -2.45 18.55 34.10
N THR A 256 -3.37 19.23 34.79
CA THR A 256 -3.50 19.20 36.25
C THR A 256 -4.53 18.16 36.64
N GLY A 257 -4.17 17.23 37.52
CA GLY A 257 -5.09 16.22 38.03
C GLY A 257 -4.42 14.88 38.30
N LYS A 258 -5.21 13.88 38.66
CA LYS A 258 -4.74 12.50 38.75
C LYS A 258 -4.60 11.92 37.34
N ALA A 259 -3.55 11.14 37.13
CA ALA A 259 -3.40 10.38 35.90
C ALA A 259 -4.61 9.45 35.73
N ARG A 260 -5.14 9.39 34.50
CA ARG A 260 -6.25 8.52 34.16
C ARG A 260 -5.75 7.12 33.84
N LEU A 261 -4.64 7.03 33.12
CA LEU A 261 -3.95 5.77 32.82
C LEU A 261 -2.48 5.89 33.21
N GLU A 262 -1.95 4.88 33.87
CA GLU A 262 -0.54 4.77 34.24
C GLU A 262 0.00 3.42 33.82
N ALA A 263 1.14 3.45 33.13
CA ALA A 263 2.01 2.30 32.95
C ALA A 263 3.09 2.38 34.04
N LEU A 264 3.16 1.36 34.90
CA LEU A 264 4.09 1.31 36.02
C LEU A 264 5.11 0.21 35.77
N GLY A 265 6.25 0.57 35.18
CA GLY A 265 7.40 -0.33 35.00
C GLY A 265 7.08 -1.58 34.20
N LEU A 266 6.31 -1.45 33.12
CA LEU A 266 5.92 -2.58 32.27
C LEU A 266 7.16 -3.29 31.72
N GLY A 267 7.19 -4.60 31.90
CA GLY A 267 8.24 -5.47 31.38
C GLY A 267 7.69 -6.76 30.78
N VAL A 268 8.25 -7.15 29.63
CA VAL A 268 7.93 -8.39 28.92
C VAL A 268 9.22 -8.98 28.38
N GLY A 269 9.47 -10.25 28.63
CA GLY A 269 10.73 -10.92 28.28
C GLY A 269 11.90 -10.54 29.19
N ASP A 270 13.01 -11.27 29.04
CA ASP A 270 14.20 -11.12 29.90
C ASP A 270 15.34 -10.33 29.25
N SER A 271 15.43 -10.26 27.91
CA SER A 271 16.36 -9.39 27.15
C SER A 271 16.17 -9.53 25.62
N GLY A 272 16.64 -8.55 24.84
CA GLY A 272 16.71 -8.60 23.37
C GLY A 272 15.74 -7.64 22.65
N SER A 273 15.72 -7.70 21.30
CA SER A 273 14.88 -6.83 20.45
C SER A 273 13.38 -7.02 20.64
N ASN A 274 12.95 -8.10 21.30
CA ASN A 274 11.54 -8.40 21.59
C ASN A 274 11.23 -8.37 23.09
N ALA A 275 11.82 -7.41 23.80
CA ALA A 275 11.59 -7.21 25.22
C ALA A 275 11.11 -5.78 25.52
N LEU A 276 10.31 -5.63 26.57
CA LEU A 276 10.05 -4.34 27.21
C LEU A 276 10.75 -4.33 28.56
N GLU A 277 11.45 -3.24 28.85
CA GLU A 277 12.16 -3.08 30.12
C GLU A 277 11.74 -1.78 30.81
N LYS A 278 10.98 -1.93 31.90
CA LYS A 278 10.61 -0.84 32.83
C LYS A 278 9.91 0.35 32.16
N VAL A 279 9.08 0.10 31.16
CA VAL A 279 8.34 1.17 30.46
C VAL A 279 7.32 1.78 31.41
N SER A 280 7.43 3.10 31.63
CA SER A 280 6.53 3.84 32.50
C SER A 280 6.09 5.14 31.85
N PHE A 281 4.79 5.44 31.92
CA PHE A 281 4.23 6.69 31.44
C PHE A 281 2.87 6.95 32.12
N GLN A 282 2.42 8.20 32.06
CA GLN A 282 1.13 8.62 32.58
C GLN A 282 0.37 9.34 31.47
N LEU A 283 -0.96 9.17 31.47
CA LEU A 283 -1.88 9.85 30.59
C LEU A 283 -2.95 10.55 31.43
N PHE A 284 -3.09 11.85 31.24
CA PHE A 284 -4.02 12.68 32.00
C PHE A 284 -5.36 12.89 31.27
N PRO A 285 -6.44 13.28 31.98
CA PRO A 285 -7.71 13.61 31.34
C PRO A 285 -7.56 14.70 30.27
N GLY A 286 -8.01 14.42 29.05
CA GLY A 286 -7.95 15.34 27.91
C GLY A 286 -6.60 15.39 27.19
N GLU A 287 -5.60 14.65 27.67
CA GLU A 287 -4.30 14.53 27.01
C GLU A 287 -4.37 13.55 25.83
N ILE A 288 -3.62 13.86 24.77
CA ILE A 288 -3.30 12.92 23.70
C ILE A 288 -1.81 12.60 23.82
N LEU A 289 -1.49 11.41 24.30
CA LEU A 289 -0.12 10.92 24.41
C LEU A 289 0.29 10.24 23.10
N GLY A 290 1.26 10.84 22.38
CA GLY A 290 1.90 10.22 21.23
C GLY A 290 3.13 9.43 21.66
N ILE A 291 3.17 8.14 21.35
CA ILE A 291 4.34 7.28 21.54
C ILE A 291 4.86 6.91 20.15
N THR A 292 6.16 7.10 19.92
CA THR A 292 6.83 6.82 18.64
C THR A 292 8.08 5.99 18.86
N GLY A 293 8.46 5.20 17.87
CA GLY A 293 9.59 4.27 17.89
C GLY A 293 9.51 3.29 16.72
N LEU A 294 10.55 2.48 16.53
CA LEU A 294 10.52 1.44 15.52
C LEU A 294 9.64 0.26 15.98
N ARG A 295 8.86 -0.31 15.06
CA ARG A 295 7.94 -1.42 15.36
C ARG A 295 8.66 -2.64 15.92
N GLU A 296 9.87 -2.90 15.43
CA GLU A 296 10.72 -4.02 15.81
C GLU A 296 11.52 -3.79 17.09
N GLU A 297 11.59 -2.55 17.59
CA GLU A 297 12.28 -2.19 18.84
C GLU A 297 11.30 -2.10 20.02
N GLY A 298 10.22 -2.88 19.96
CA GLY A 298 9.27 -3.02 21.06
C GLY A 298 8.03 -2.13 21.00
N LEU A 299 7.87 -1.24 20.01
CA LEU A 299 6.63 -0.44 19.88
C LEU A 299 5.41 -1.35 19.63
N SER A 300 5.54 -2.38 18.78
CA SER A 300 4.46 -3.36 18.57
C SER A 300 4.17 -4.17 19.83
N LEU A 301 5.20 -4.47 20.62
CA LEU A 301 5.06 -5.22 21.87
C LEU A 301 4.37 -4.38 22.95
N LEU A 302 4.67 -3.08 23.02
CA LEU A 302 3.98 -2.14 23.89
C LEU A 302 2.50 -1.99 23.50
N GLU A 303 2.21 -1.89 22.21
CA GLU A 303 0.85 -1.93 21.66
C GLU A 303 0.11 -3.19 22.10
N ASP A 304 0.75 -4.35 22.06
CA ASP A 304 0.17 -5.63 22.50
C ASP A 304 -0.10 -5.69 24.00
N VAL A 305 0.77 -5.10 24.83
CA VAL A 305 0.55 -5.05 26.28
C VAL A 305 -0.61 -4.11 26.63
N ILE A 306 -0.63 -2.90 26.05
CA ILE A 306 -1.67 -1.89 26.35
C ILE A 306 -3.03 -2.31 25.79
N SER A 307 -3.07 -3.06 24.70
CA SER A 307 -4.32 -3.65 24.16
C SER A 307 -4.76 -4.93 24.88
N GLY A 308 -3.90 -5.50 25.74
CA GLY A 308 -4.17 -6.74 26.47
C GLY A 308 -4.08 -8.01 25.62
N ASN A 309 -3.39 -7.93 24.49
CA ASN A 309 -3.05 -9.08 23.63
C ASN A 309 -1.79 -9.80 24.12
N ARG A 310 -0.94 -9.12 24.88
CA ARG A 310 0.23 -9.69 25.55
C ARG A 310 0.14 -9.45 27.05
N ARG A 311 0.36 -10.50 27.85
CA ARG A 311 0.49 -10.36 29.30
C ARG A 311 1.82 -9.71 29.64
N VAL A 312 1.80 -8.90 30.69
CA VAL A 312 3.00 -8.29 31.25
C VAL A 312 3.65 -9.25 32.24
N ASP A 313 4.97 -9.36 32.23
CA ASP A 313 5.74 -10.19 33.18
C ASP A 313 6.07 -9.41 34.46
N LYS A 314 6.30 -8.09 34.32
CA LYS A 314 6.66 -7.17 35.41
C LYS A 314 5.92 -5.84 35.30
N GLY A 315 5.55 -5.25 36.42
CA GLY A 315 4.82 -3.97 36.44
C GLY A 315 3.31 -4.13 36.25
N ALA A 316 2.60 -3.02 36.07
CA ALA A 316 1.14 -3.01 35.95
C ALA A 316 0.61 -1.82 35.14
N LEU A 317 -0.55 -2.02 34.55
CA LEU A 317 -1.41 -0.93 34.06
C LEU A 317 -2.39 -0.55 35.16
N VAL A 318 -2.55 0.75 35.39
CA VAL A 318 -3.46 1.32 36.37
C VAL A 318 -4.39 2.30 35.67
N LEU A 319 -5.70 2.10 35.80
CA LEU A 319 -6.72 2.99 35.24
C LEU A 319 -7.54 3.57 36.40
N ASP A 320 -7.67 4.89 36.45
CA ASP A 320 -8.37 5.62 37.53
C ASP A 320 -7.93 5.16 38.93
N SER A 321 -6.60 5.07 39.13
CA SER A 321 -5.94 4.61 40.36
C SER A 321 -6.23 3.15 40.76
N LYS A 322 -6.76 2.32 39.84
CA LYS A 322 -6.99 0.88 40.09
C LYS A 322 -6.18 0.02 39.11
N PRO A 323 -5.45 -0.99 39.58
CA PRO A 323 -4.81 -1.96 38.68
C PRO A 323 -5.83 -2.62 37.77
N VAL A 324 -5.51 -2.73 36.48
CA VAL A 324 -6.36 -3.40 35.49
C VAL A 324 -5.73 -4.72 35.04
N PRO A 325 -6.54 -5.73 34.68
CA PRO A 325 -6.01 -7.00 34.18
C PRO A 325 -5.23 -6.80 32.87
N SER A 326 -4.12 -7.51 32.70
CA SER A 326 -3.32 -7.50 31.47
C SER A 326 -3.92 -8.38 30.35
N ASN A 327 -5.24 -8.37 30.18
CA ASN A 327 -5.94 -9.13 29.14
C ASN A 327 -7.06 -8.29 28.51
N ALA A 328 -7.30 -8.47 27.21
CA ALA A 328 -8.22 -7.64 26.45
C ALA A 328 -9.66 -7.58 27.02
N PRO A 329 -10.29 -8.69 27.45
CA PRO A 329 -11.62 -8.64 28.08
C PRO A 329 -11.65 -7.80 29.36
N GLY A 330 -10.64 -7.93 30.21
CA GLY A 330 -10.51 -7.16 31.45
C GLY A 330 -10.33 -5.67 31.21
N LEU A 331 -9.47 -5.30 30.26
CA LEU A 331 -9.23 -3.90 29.88
C LEU A 331 -10.49 -3.24 29.30
N ARG A 332 -11.21 -3.93 28.42
CA ARG A 332 -12.49 -3.43 27.88
C ARG A 332 -13.53 -3.21 28.97
N LYS A 333 -13.65 -4.13 29.92
CA LYS A 333 -14.57 -3.98 31.06
C LYS A 333 -14.18 -2.80 31.97
N ALA A 334 -12.88 -2.48 32.04
CA ALA A 334 -12.39 -1.31 32.76
C ALA A 334 -12.60 0.01 31.99
N GLY A 335 -13.00 -0.04 30.71
CA GLY A 335 -13.23 1.15 29.88
C GLY A 335 -12.05 1.56 29.02
N LEU A 336 -11.02 0.69 28.89
CA LEU A 336 -9.92 0.90 27.97
C LEU A 336 -10.24 0.19 26.64
N HIS A 337 -10.43 1.00 25.60
CA HIS A 337 -10.75 0.54 24.25
C HIS A 337 -9.55 0.69 23.35
N TYR A 338 -9.31 -0.33 22.55
CA TYR A 338 -8.19 -0.37 21.61
C TYR A 338 -8.74 -0.40 20.20
N VAL A 339 -8.19 0.48 19.35
CA VAL A 339 -8.45 0.51 17.91
C VAL A 339 -7.13 0.09 17.25
N PRO A 340 -7.06 -1.11 16.66
CA PRO A 340 -5.82 -1.61 16.09
C PRO A 340 -5.41 -0.80 14.86
N SER A 341 -4.10 -0.67 14.65
CA SER A 341 -3.55 -0.09 13.42
C SER A 341 -3.90 -0.95 12.19
N ASP A 342 -3.93 -2.27 12.34
CA ASP A 342 -4.38 -3.23 11.32
C ASP A 342 -5.85 -3.59 11.51
N LYS A 343 -6.69 -3.09 10.59
CA LYS A 343 -8.14 -3.27 10.60
C LYS A 343 -8.61 -4.61 10.04
N THR A 344 -7.72 -5.43 9.48
CA THR A 344 -8.07 -6.66 8.74
C THR A 344 -7.58 -7.95 9.40
N GLY A 345 -6.47 -7.92 10.13
CA GLY A 345 -6.06 -9.02 10.99
C GLY A 345 -6.56 -8.83 12.41
N ARG A 346 -5.91 -7.92 13.16
CA ARG A 346 -6.22 -7.67 14.59
C ARG A 346 -7.60 -7.04 14.84
N GLY A 347 -8.16 -6.37 13.84
CA GLY A 347 -9.47 -5.72 13.92
C GLY A 347 -10.66 -6.57 13.48
N ALA A 348 -10.43 -7.79 12.96
CA ALA A 348 -11.47 -8.68 12.44
C ALA A 348 -12.11 -9.57 13.52
#